data_AF-A6N5E0-F1
#
_entry.id   AF-A6N5E0-F1
#
_cell.length_a   1.000
_cell.length_b   1.000
_cell.length_c   1.000
_cell.angle_alpha   90.00
_cell.angle_beta   90.00
_cell.angle_gamma   90.00
#
_symmetry.space_group_name_H-M   'P 1'
#
loop_
_entity.id
_entity.type
_entity.pdbx_description
1 polymer ?
#
loop_
_entity_poly.entity_id
_entity_poly.type
_entity_poly.pdbx_seq_one_letter_code
_entity_poly.pdbx_strand_id
1 'polypeptide(L)'
;MSNELINPLQQLIAKASKTLPATTGRVATHQARLDRRQGEVIILADISASMGCTAWGQRRKIDVLREAVDAALERQPARLIAFSDQPREVQHIPEPESSTNMTAALRAALQFNPGVTLVISDGQPDNEKSALEVAAQFRGVIDVLYVGPEIDRAAMGFMRRLAAAAGGDMVSNDISSQAGAQRLLTCIAGLLPGPSRA
;
A
#
# COMPACT_ATOMS: atom_id res chain seq x y z
N MET A 1 35.29 -23.40 48.67
CA MET A 1 34.24 -24.23 48.05
C MET A 1 33.03 -23.33 47.83
N SER A 2 33.08 -22.49 46.80
CA SER A 2 32.04 -21.50 46.53
C SER A 2 31.26 -21.99 45.32
N ASN A 3 30.07 -22.54 45.58
CA ASN A 3 29.12 -22.95 44.55
C ASN A 3 28.77 -21.73 43.70
N GLU A 4 29.36 -21.65 42.51
CA GLU A 4 28.86 -20.75 41.48
C GLU A 4 27.48 -21.25 41.08
N LEU A 5 26.46 -20.54 41.58
CA LEU A 5 25.11 -20.60 41.07
C LEU A 5 25.13 -20.07 39.63
N ILE A 6 25.54 -20.93 38.70
CA ILE A 6 25.41 -20.68 37.27
C ILE A 6 23.92 -20.51 37.01
N ASN A 7 23.52 -19.27 36.78
CA ASN A 7 22.13 -18.87 36.62
C ASN A 7 21.53 -19.66 35.45
N PRO A 8 20.53 -20.52 35.67
CA PRO A 8 19.94 -21.36 34.61
C PRO A 8 19.37 -20.53 33.47
N LEU A 9 19.02 -19.26 33.75
CA LEU A 9 18.51 -18.29 32.78
C LEU A 9 19.62 -17.83 31.82
N GLN A 10 20.87 -17.69 32.28
CA GLN A 10 22.01 -17.36 31.41
C GLN A 10 22.37 -18.53 30.48
N GLN A 11 22.25 -19.78 30.95
CA GLN A 11 22.44 -20.95 30.08
C GLN A 11 21.33 -21.09 29.04
N LEU A 12 20.09 -20.74 29.40
CA LEU A 12 18.96 -20.70 28.47
C LEU A 12 19.12 -19.61 27.40
N ILE A 13 19.56 -18.41 27.78
CA ILE A 13 19.86 -17.32 26.84
C ILE A 13 21.02 -17.72 25.90
N ALA A 14 22.11 -18.29 26.44
CA ALA A 14 23.25 -18.71 25.64
C ALA A 14 22.95 -19.90 24.70
N LYS A 15 22.02 -20.79 25.09
CA LYS A 15 21.50 -21.84 24.21
C LYS A 15 20.62 -21.23 23.13
N ALA A 16 19.63 -20.40 23.49
CA ALA A 16 18.71 -19.76 22.55
C ALA A 16 19.43 -18.88 21.52
N SER A 17 20.48 -18.14 21.92
CA SER A 17 21.29 -17.35 20.98
C SER A 17 22.10 -18.21 20.01
N LYS A 18 22.40 -19.47 20.36
CA LYS A 18 23.10 -20.43 19.49
C LYS A 18 22.16 -21.27 18.63
N THR A 19 20.89 -21.44 19.03
CA THR A 19 19.87 -22.16 18.25
C THR A 19 19.05 -21.28 17.31
N LEU A 20 19.17 -19.95 17.37
CA LEU A 20 18.61 -19.08 16.34
C LEU A 20 19.49 -19.16 15.09
N PRO A 21 19.01 -19.78 13.99
CA PRO A 21 19.77 -19.78 12.75
C PRO A 21 19.67 -18.37 12.19
N ALA A 22 20.80 -17.67 12.13
CA ALA A 22 20.96 -16.39 11.42
C ALA A 22 20.56 -16.48 9.91
N THR A 23 20.29 -17.69 9.42
CA THR A 23 19.95 -18.05 8.04
C THR A 23 18.68 -18.92 7.96
N THR A 24 17.63 -18.58 8.70
CA THR A 24 16.29 -19.03 8.28
C THR A 24 15.84 -18.14 7.13
N GLY A 25 15.50 -18.74 5.98
CA GLY A 25 15.05 -17.99 4.79
C GLY A 25 13.93 -16.98 5.06
N ARG A 26 13.15 -17.15 6.15
CA ARG A 26 12.14 -16.20 6.60
C ARG A 26 12.72 -14.83 7.00
N VAL A 27 13.91 -14.78 7.63
CA VAL A 27 14.57 -13.53 8.00
C VAL A 27 15.13 -12.82 6.76
N ALA A 28 15.74 -13.58 5.85
CA ALA A 28 16.23 -13.03 4.58
C ALA A 28 15.09 -12.49 3.70
N THR A 29 13.94 -13.18 3.64
CA THR A 29 12.74 -12.70 2.93
C THR A 29 12.14 -11.45 3.59
N HIS A 30 12.14 -11.38 4.93
CA HIS A 30 11.70 -10.19 5.65
C HIS A 30 12.64 -9.00 5.43
N GLN A 31 13.96 -9.23 5.48
CA GLN A 31 14.96 -8.19 5.23
C GLN A 31 14.87 -7.68 3.79
N ALA A 32 14.77 -8.56 2.80
CA ALA A 32 14.57 -8.19 1.40
C ALA A 32 13.26 -7.39 1.17
N ARG A 33 12.19 -7.71 1.91
CA ARG A 33 10.94 -6.91 1.88
C ARG A 33 11.17 -5.51 2.46
N LEU A 34 11.90 -5.38 3.56
CA LEU A 34 12.23 -4.08 4.17
C LEU A 34 13.14 -3.25 3.27
N ASP A 35 14.16 -3.87 2.67
CA ASP A 35 15.11 -3.20 1.78
C ASP A 35 14.44 -2.71 0.49
N ARG A 36 13.43 -3.42 -0.01
CA ARG A 36 12.60 -2.97 -1.15
C ARG A 36 11.71 -1.79 -0.80
N ARG A 37 11.23 -1.71 0.45
CA ARG A 37 10.41 -0.60 0.96
C ARG A 37 11.23 0.65 1.28
N GLN A 38 12.56 0.59 1.21
CA GLN A 38 13.41 1.78 1.38
C GLN A 38 13.32 2.69 0.14
N GLY A 39 12.88 3.92 0.34
CA GLY A 39 12.81 4.94 -0.70
C GLY A 39 11.66 5.91 -0.48
N GLU A 40 11.35 6.66 -1.54
CA GLU A 40 10.18 7.54 -1.56
C GLU A 40 8.89 6.71 -1.54
N VAL A 41 7.86 7.29 -0.91
CA VAL A 41 6.51 6.72 -0.87
C VAL A 41 5.64 7.52 -1.83
N ILE A 42 4.98 6.80 -2.74
CA ILE A 42 4.08 7.39 -3.73
C ILE A 42 2.68 6.83 -3.52
N ILE A 43 1.70 7.71 -3.47
CA ILE A 43 0.29 7.37 -3.38
C ILE A 43 -0.32 7.65 -4.75
N LEU A 44 -0.83 6.61 -5.41
CA LEU A 44 -1.59 6.70 -6.64
C LEU A 44 -3.08 6.69 -6.29
N ALA A 45 -3.75 7.83 -6.45
CA ALA A 45 -5.18 7.97 -6.18
C ALA A 45 -5.98 7.95 -7.48
N ASP A 46 -6.90 7.00 -7.57
CA ASP A 46 -7.89 6.92 -8.64
C ASP A 46 -8.93 8.04 -8.46
N ILE A 47 -9.13 8.84 -9.50
CA ILE A 47 -10.13 9.91 -9.54
C ILE A 47 -11.17 9.65 -10.65
N SER A 48 -11.44 8.41 -11.00
CA SER A 48 -12.44 8.07 -12.01
C SER A 48 -13.88 8.40 -11.57
N ALA A 49 -14.82 8.40 -12.52
CA ALA A 49 -16.20 8.82 -12.29
C ALA A 49 -16.91 7.99 -11.21
N SER A 50 -16.52 6.72 -11.04
CA SER A 50 -17.03 5.83 -9.97
C SER A 50 -16.68 6.32 -8.56
N MET A 51 -15.61 7.12 -8.42
CA MET A 51 -15.23 7.78 -7.16
C MET A 51 -16.14 8.97 -6.82
N GLY A 52 -16.87 9.50 -7.80
CA GLY A 52 -17.91 10.50 -7.60
C GLY A 52 -19.19 9.93 -6.98
N CYS A 53 -19.37 8.61 -7.00
CA CYS A 53 -20.53 7.96 -6.44
C CYS A 53 -20.58 8.10 -4.91
N THR A 54 -21.79 8.04 -4.37
CA THR A 54 -22.05 8.05 -2.93
C THR A 54 -21.50 6.79 -2.29
N ALA A 55 -20.68 6.96 -1.24
CA ALA A 55 -20.10 5.88 -0.46
C ALA A 55 -21.05 5.53 0.69
N TRP A 56 -21.07 6.38 1.72
CA TRP A 56 -21.83 6.20 2.95
C TRP A 56 -22.37 7.54 3.44
N GLY A 57 -23.60 7.55 3.96
CA GLY A 57 -24.18 8.72 4.63
C GLY A 57 -24.30 9.97 3.76
N GLN A 58 -24.60 9.82 2.46
CA GLN A 58 -24.63 10.91 1.46
C GLN A 58 -23.27 11.56 1.13
N ARG A 59 -22.15 11.04 1.66
CA ARG A 59 -20.80 11.49 1.28
C ARG A 59 -20.31 10.75 0.05
N ARG A 60 -19.56 11.43 -0.83
CA ARG A 60 -18.95 10.82 -2.01
C ARG A 60 -17.69 10.05 -1.62
N LYS A 61 -17.35 8.98 -2.35
CA LYS A 61 -16.13 8.19 -2.09
C LYS A 61 -14.88 9.08 -2.11
N ILE A 62 -14.81 10.00 -3.07
CA ILE A 62 -13.70 10.94 -3.23
C ILE A 62 -13.52 11.87 -2.01
N ASP A 63 -14.60 12.28 -1.35
CA ASP A 63 -14.50 13.17 -0.17
C ASP A 63 -13.95 12.43 1.05
N VAL A 64 -14.33 11.15 1.22
CA VAL A 64 -13.78 10.29 2.27
C VAL A 64 -12.31 9.96 1.99
N LEU A 65 -11.97 9.72 0.72
CA LEU A 65 -10.60 9.45 0.31
C LEU A 65 -9.70 10.69 0.52
N ARG A 66 -10.16 11.88 0.14
CA ARG A 66 -9.47 13.16 0.39
C ARG A 66 -9.10 13.29 1.85
N GLU A 67 -10.09 13.18 2.73
CA GLU A 67 -9.89 13.31 4.18
C GLU A 67 -8.86 12.29 4.72
N ALA A 68 -8.93 11.05 4.26
CA ALA A 68 -8.00 10.00 4.70
C ALA A 68 -6.58 10.19 4.16
N VAL A 69 -6.43 10.65 2.92
CA VAL A 69 -5.13 10.91 2.29
C VAL A 69 -4.49 12.18 2.84
N ASP A 70 -5.25 13.26 3.02
CA ASP A 70 -4.74 14.50 3.64
C ASP A 70 -4.21 14.19 5.06
N ALA A 71 -4.98 13.45 5.88
CA ALA A 71 -4.53 13.02 7.20
C ALA A 71 -3.30 12.09 7.17
N ALA A 72 -3.11 11.32 6.10
CA ALA A 72 -1.92 10.48 5.92
C ALA A 72 -0.70 11.30 5.50
N LEU A 73 -0.88 12.27 4.60
CA LEU A 73 0.17 13.20 4.14
C LEU A 73 0.67 14.11 5.26
N GLU A 74 -0.22 14.53 6.18
CA GLU A 74 0.18 15.26 7.39
C GLU A 74 1.12 14.44 8.30
N ARG A 75 0.95 13.11 8.33
CA ARG A 75 1.78 12.22 9.16
C ARG A 75 3.10 11.87 8.48
N GLN A 76 3.11 11.76 7.16
CA GLN A 76 4.28 11.36 6.40
C GLN A 76 4.28 12.04 5.03
N PRO A 77 5.35 12.78 4.68
CA PRO A 77 5.46 13.38 3.37
C PRO A 77 5.56 12.26 2.32
N ALA A 78 4.52 12.12 1.51
CA ALA A 78 4.45 11.21 0.38
C ALA A 78 4.06 12.00 -0.87
N ARG A 79 4.48 11.52 -2.05
CA ARG A 79 4.05 12.13 -3.31
C ARG A 79 2.68 11.58 -3.67
N LEU A 80 1.74 12.47 -3.94
CA LEU A 80 0.40 12.09 -4.37
C LEU A 80 0.27 12.31 -5.88
N ILE A 81 -0.07 11.24 -6.59
CA ILE A 81 -0.33 11.25 -8.02
C ILE A 81 -1.78 10.84 -8.22
N ALA A 82 -2.60 11.77 -8.68
CA ALA A 82 -3.97 11.49 -9.07
C ALA A 82 -4.01 11.08 -10.54
N PHE A 83 -4.80 10.07 -10.89
CA PHE A 83 -4.91 9.61 -12.27
C PHE A 83 -6.36 9.41 -12.71
N SER A 84 -6.64 9.93 -13.90
CA SER A 84 -7.84 9.68 -14.70
C SER A 84 -7.40 9.17 -16.09
N ASP A 85 -7.43 9.98 -17.13
CA ASP A 85 -6.79 9.71 -18.43
C ASP A 85 -5.26 9.88 -18.37
N GLN A 86 -4.80 10.94 -17.70
CA GLN A 86 -3.38 11.24 -17.53
C GLN A 86 -3.05 11.36 -16.04
N PRO A 87 -1.94 10.77 -15.58
CA PRO A 87 -1.48 10.95 -14.22
C PRO A 87 -0.91 12.34 -14.03
N ARG A 88 -1.23 12.96 -12.91
CA ARG A 88 -0.69 14.26 -12.49
C ARG A 88 -0.32 14.24 -11.03
N GLU A 89 0.84 14.81 -10.71
CA GLU A 89 1.22 15.06 -9.32
C GLU A 89 0.34 16.19 -8.78
N VAL A 90 -0.29 15.95 -7.63
CA VAL A 90 -1.23 16.87 -6.99
C VAL A 90 -0.94 16.94 -5.51
N GLN A 91 -1.17 18.08 -4.88
CA GLN A 91 -1.07 18.20 -3.42
C GLN A 91 -2.35 17.71 -2.72
N HIS A 92 -3.49 17.82 -3.41
CA HIS A 92 -4.80 17.38 -2.93
C HIS A 92 -5.53 16.64 -4.03
N ILE A 93 -6.36 15.66 -3.65
CA ILE A 93 -7.11 14.84 -4.62
C ILE A 93 -8.16 15.74 -5.33
N PRO A 94 -8.10 15.90 -6.66
CA PRO A 94 -9.01 16.74 -7.43
C PRO A 94 -10.40 16.12 -7.58
N GLU A 95 -11.34 16.81 -8.25
CA GLU A 95 -12.67 16.25 -8.56
C GLU A 95 -12.57 15.07 -9.55
N PRO A 96 -13.51 14.11 -9.49
CA PRO A 96 -13.46 12.93 -10.33
C PRO A 96 -13.70 13.23 -11.81
N GLU A 97 -13.05 12.48 -12.68
CA GLU A 97 -13.06 12.58 -14.14
C GLU A 97 -13.49 11.24 -14.78
N SER A 98 -13.83 11.23 -16.07
CA SER A 98 -14.60 10.12 -16.68
C SER A 98 -13.81 8.84 -17.03
N SER A 99 -12.49 8.79 -16.90
CA SER A 99 -11.62 7.73 -17.48
C SER A 99 -10.61 7.16 -16.49
N THR A 100 -10.06 5.96 -16.76
CA THR A 100 -9.19 5.21 -15.83
C THR A 100 -7.95 4.58 -16.48
N ASN A 101 -6.91 5.37 -16.72
CA ASN A 101 -5.65 4.92 -17.28
C ASN A 101 -4.62 4.54 -16.20
N MET A 102 -4.83 3.38 -15.59
CA MET A 102 -3.93 2.85 -14.56
C MET A 102 -2.51 2.58 -15.07
N THR A 103 -2.37 2.20 -16.36
CA THR A 103 -1.05 1.91 -16.94
C THR A 103 -0.18 3.17 -16.98
N ALA A 104 -0.75 4.30 -17.38
CA ALA A 104 -0.03 5.58 -17.38
C ALA A 104 0.36 5.98 -15.95
N ALA A 105 -0.53 5.79 -14.98
CA ALA A 105 -0.27 6.07 -13.57
C ALA A 105 0.90 5.28 -13.01
N LEU A 106 0.96 3.97 -13.28
CA LEU A 106 2.07 3.12 -12.87
C LEU A 106 3.39 3.53 -13.55
N ARG A 107 3.36 3.92 -14.84
CA ARG A 107 4.57 4.42 -15.52
C ARG A 107 5.06 5.73 -14.93
N ALA A 108 4.16 6.64 -14.57
CA ALA A 108 4.52 7.89 -13.92
C ALA A 108 5.16 7.62 -12.54
N ALA A 109 4.57 6.74 -11.73
CA ALA A 109 5.17 6.33 -10.46
C ALA A 109 6.54 5.67 -10.65
N LEU A 110 6.72 4.82 -11.67
CA LEU A 110 7.99 4.15 -11.95
C LEU A 110 9.13 5.13 -12.25
N GLN A 111 8.85 6.29 -12.87
CA GLN A 111 9.87 7.32 -13.16
C GLN A 111 10.56 7.87 -11.90
N PHE A 112 9.86 7.86 -10.77
CA PHE A 112 10.38 8.32 -9.48
C PHE A 112 11.10 7.21 -8.70
N ASN A 113 11.11 5.98 -9.22
CA ASN A 113 11.74 4.80 -8.59
C ASN A 113 11.40 4.65 -7.08
N PRO A 114 10.11 4.58 -6.71
CA PRO A 114 9.67 4.53 -5.32
C PRO A 114 10.04 3.22 -4.63
N GLY A 115 10.24 3.30 -3.31
CA GLY A 115 10.35 2.12 -2.46
C GLY A 115 8.98 1.52 -2.12
N VAL A 116 7.96 2.38 -1.95
CA VAL A 116 6.58 1.98 -1.70
C VAL A 116 5.64 2.75 -2.61
N THR A 117 4.80 2.04 -3.34
CA THR A 117 3.71 2.63 -4.14
C THR A 117 2.39 2.13 -3.58
N LEU A 118 1.55 3.03 -3.06
CA LEU A 118 0.20 2.72 -2.60
C LEU A 118 -0.80 3.06 -3.71
N VAL A 119 -1.41 2.06 -4.35
CA VAL A 119 -2.46 2.26 -5.34
C VAL A 119 -3.81 2.22 -4.65
N ILE A 120 -4.58 3.30 -4.73
CA ILE A 120 -5.94 3.39 -4.22
C ILE A 120 -6.89 3.46 -5.40
N SER A 121 -7.71 2.42 -5.61
CA SER A 121 -8.63 2.33 -6.75
C SER A 121 -9.87 1.52 -6.40
N ASP A 122 -11.00 1.83 -7.04
CA ASP A 122 -12.27 1.16 -6.84
C ASP A 122 -12.68 0.18 -7.95
N GLY A 123 -11.82 -0.08 -8.95
CA GLY A 123 -12.25 -0.81 -10.15
C GLY A 123 -11.17 -1.52 -10.97
N GLN A 124 -11.58 -1.99 -12.16
CA GLN A 124 -10.75 -2.70 -13.12
C GLN A 124 -9.93 -1.70 -13.97
N PRO A 125 -8.67 -2.03 -14.33
CA PRO A 125 -7.87 -1.19 -15.20
C PRO A 125 -8.36 -1.27 -16.65
N ASP A 126 -8.06 -0.25 -17.44
CA ASP A 126 -8.30 -0.28 -18.89
C ASP A 126 -7.54 -1.43 -19.60
N ASN A 127 -6.36 -1.80 -19.10
CA ASN A 127 -5.56 -2.90 -19.66
C ASN A 127 -4.78 -3.65 -18.57
N GLU A 128 -5.30 -4.81 -18.14
CA GLU A 128 -4.68 -5.62 -17.09
C GLU A 128 -3.25 -6.05 -17.45
N LYS A 129 -3.00 -6.46 -18.70
CA LYS A 129 -1.71 -7.01 -19.10
C LYS A 129 -0.61 -5.95 -19.04
N SER A 130 -0.88 -4.77 -19.59
CA SER A 130 0.08 -3.67 -19.56
C SER A 130 0.32 -3.14 -18.15
N ALA A 131 -0.70 -3.12 -17.28
CA ALA A 131 -0.51 -2.74 -15.88
C ALA A 131 0.41 -3.73 -15.13
N LEU A 132 0.22 -5.04 -15.32
CA LEU A 132 1.07 -6.07 -14.71
C LEU A 132 2.52 -6.03 -15.21
N GLU A 133 2.72 -5.80 -16.51
CA GLU A 133 4.05 -5.67 -17.11
C GLU A 133 4.83 -4.47 -16.55
N VAL A 134 4.14 -3.36 -16.29
CA VAL A 134 4.76 -2.18 -15.67
C VAL A 134 4.99 -2.42 -14.18
N ALA A 135 4.05 -3.02 -13.47
CA ALA A 135 4.19 -3.36 -12.04
C ALA A 135 5.40 -4.27 -11.76
N ALA A 136 5.67 -5.24 -12.64
CA ALA A 136 6.83 -6.12 -12.52
C ALA A 136 8.18 -5.41 -12.66
N GLN A 137 8.21 -4.18 -13.18
CA GLN A 137 9.44 -3.37 -13.32
C GLN A 137 9.77 -2.56 -12.07
N PHE A 138 8.86 -2.49 -11.09
CA PHE A 138 9.11 -1.77 -9.86
C PHE A 138 10.21 -2.45 -9.04
N ARG A 139 11.17 -1.65 -8.58
CA ARG A 139 12.15 -2.09 -7.58
C ARG A 139 11.51 -2.26 -6.21
N GLY A 140 10.62 -1.32 -5.87
CA GLY A 140 9.89 -1.28 -4.61
C GLY A 140 8.68 -2.20 -4.58
N VAL A 141 7.85 -2.04 -3.55
CA VAL A 141 6.58 -2.75 -3.42
C VAL A 141 5.42 -1.91 -3.94
N ILE A 142 4.41 -2.58 -4.49
CA ILE A 142 3.12 -1.97 -4.79
C ILE A 142 2.09 -2.54 -3.82
N ASP A 143 1.68 -1.73 -2.85
CA ASP A 143 0.56 -2.04 -1.97
C ASP A 143 -0.72 -1.50 -2.61
N VAL A 144 -1.80 -2.26 -2.53
CA VAL A 144 -3.07 -1.91 -3.18
C VAL A 144 -4.17 -1.80 -2.15
N LEU A 145 -4.83 -0.64 -2.11
CA LEU A 145 -6.02 -0.39 -1.32
C LEU A 145 -7.23 -0.36 -2.25
N TYR A 146 -8.00 -1.43 -2.24
CA TYR A 146 -9.23 -1.52 -3.01
C TYR A 146 -10.37 -0.83 -2.26
N VAL A 147 -10.98 0.17 -2.89
CA VAL A 147 -11.98 1.07 -2.30
C VAL A 147 -13.32 0.87 -3.00
N GLY A 148 -13.87 -0.33 -2.90
CA GLY A 148 -15.11 -0.70 -3.59
C GLY A 148 -15.86 -1.80 -2.87
N PRO A 149 -17.08 -2.15 -3.35
CA PRO A 149 -17.84 -3.23 -2.76
C PRO A 149 -17.11 -4.57 -2.98
N GLU A 150 -17.11 -5.43 -1.95
CA GLU A 150 -16.39 -6.72 -1.96
C GLU A 150 -17.00 -7.77 -2.91
N ILE A 151 -18.09 -7.43 -3.60
CA ILE A 151 -18.77 -8.34 -4.54
C ILE A 151 -18.01 -8.50 -5.86
N ASP A 152 -17.17 -7.53 -6.24
CA ASP A 152 -16.42 -7.58 -7.51
C ASP A 152 -15.14 -8.42 -7.38
N ARG A 153 -15.32 -9.74 -7.51
CA ARG A 153 -14.22 -10.71 -7.43
C ARG A 153 -13.20 -10.56 -8.55
N ALA A 154 -13.60 -10.04 -9.71
CA ALA A 154 -12.71 -9.86 -10.85
C ALA A 154 -11.74 -8.70 -10.58
N ALA A 155 -12.26 -7.53 -10.15
CA ALA A 155 -11.45 -6.38 -9.78
C ALA A 155 -10.48 -6.72 -8.63
N MET A 156 -10.98 -7.37 -7.57
CA MET A 156 -10.11 -7.81 -6.46
C MET A 156 -9.04 -8.82 -6.92
N GLY A 157 -9.38 -9.71 -7.85
CA GLY A 157 -8.44 -10.69 -8.40
C GLY A 157 -7.29 -10.02 -9.15
N PHE A 158 -7.61 -9.02 -9.98
CA PHE A 158 -6.61 -8.20 -10.66
C PHE A 158 -5.73 -7.44 -9.66
N MET A 159 -6.33 -6.76 -8.68
CA MET A 159 -5.61 -5.98 -7.67
C MET A 159 -4.64 -6.83 -6.84
N ARG A 160 -5.01 -8.07 -6.50
CA ARG A 160 -4.08 -9.03 -5.88
C ARG A 160 -2.91 -9.37 -6.78
N ARG A 161 -3.15 -9.62 -8.08
CA ARG A 161 -2.08 -9.90 -9.05
C ARG A 161 -1.14 -8.70 -9.20
N LEU A 162 -1.68 -7.48 -9.20
CA LEU A 162 -0.92 -6.24 -9.28
C LEU A 162 0.02 -6.08 -8.09
N ALA A 163 -0.50 -6.23 -6.86
CA ALA A 163 0.32 -6.17 -5.65
C ALA A 163 1.39 -7.27 -5.64
N ALA A 164 1.00 -8.50 -5.98
CA ALA A 164 1.90 -9.65 -6.01
C ALA A 164 3.02 -9.50 -7.04
N ALA A 165 2.77 -8.85 -8.18
CA ALA A 165 3.77 -8.62 -9.23
C ALA A 165 4.96 -7.78 -8.74
N ALA A 166 4.72 -6.84 -7.82
CA ALA A 166 5.76 -6.04 -7.16
C ALA A 166 6.11 -6.52 -5.74
N GLY A 167 5.54 -7.65 -5.29
CA GLY A 167 5.77 -8.22 -3.96
C GLY A 167 5.16 -7.45 -2.79
N GLY A 168 4.18 -6.58 -3.04
CA GLY A 168 3.37 -5.91 -2.03
C GLY A 168 2.12 -6.71 -1.63
N ASP A 169 1.28 -6.08 -0.82
CA ASP A 169 0.07 -6.69 -0.27
C ASP A 169 -1.19 -5.91 -0.70
N MET A 170 -2.34 -6.59 -0.76
CA MET A 170 -3.64 -5.97 -1.08
C MET A 170 -4.50 -5.91 0.19
N VAL A 171 -5.06 -4.74 0.46
CA VAL A 171 -6.08 -4.52 1.48
C VAL A 171 -7.38 -4.12 0.78
N SER A 172 -8.47 -4.85 1.04
CA SER A 172 -9.81 -4.43 0.63
C SER A 172 -10.44 -3.61 1.74
N ASN A 173 -11.09 -2.52 1.36
CA ASN A 173 -11.87 -1.72 2.30
C ASN A 173 -13.19 -1.26 1.68
N ASP A 174 -14.28 -1.78 2.23
CA ASP A 174 -15.62 -1.44 1.77
C ASP A 174 -16.12 -0.14 2.39
N ILE A 175 -15.85 0.97 1.69
CA ILE A 175 -16.29 2.31 2.10
C ILE A 175 -17.79 2.57 1.89
N SER A 176 -18.56 1.60 1.37
CA SER A 176 -20.03 1.69 1.38
C SER A 176 -20.61 1.59 2.80
N SER A 177 -19.80 1.16 3.76
CA SER A 177 -20.14 1.07 5.18
C SER A 177 -19.44 2.15 6.03
N GLN A 178 -20.09 2.59 7.11
CA GLN A 178 -19.51 3.51 8.09
C GLN A 178 -18.17 3.00 8.65
N ALA A 179 -18.13 1.70 8.95
CA ALA A 179 -16.94 1.04 9.49
C ALA A 179 -15.80 1.06 8.47
N GLY A 180 -16.07 0.85 7.18
CA GLY A 180 -15.04 0.90 6.14
C GLY A 180 -14.50 2.31 5.93
N ALA A 181 -15.36 3.34 5.94
CA ALA A 181 -14.90 4.72 5.86
C ALA A 181 -13.94 5.09 7.01
N GLN A 182 -14.26 4.69 8.25
CA GLN A 182 -13.37 4.90 9.40
C GLN A 182 -12.09 4.06 9.35
N ARG A 183 -12.16 2.85 8.79
CA ARG A 183 -10.99 1.97 8.63
C ARG A 183 -10.03 2.45 7.55
N LEU A 184 -10.49 3.24 6.58
CA LEU A 184 -9.68 3.71 5.46
C LEU A 184 -8.42 4.42 5.94
N LEU A 185 -8.56 5.36 6.88
CA LEU A 185 -7.43 6.10 7.46
C LEU A 185 -6.45 5.16 8.16
N THR A 186 -6.95 4.21 8.96
CA THR A 186 -6.11 3.23 9.66
C THR A 186 -5.37 2.31 8.68
N CYS A 187 -6.03 1.91 7.58
CA CYS A 187 -5.44 1.09 6.53
C CYS A 187 -4.33 1.85 5.80
N ILE A 188 -4.58 3.09 5.38
CA ILE A 188 -3.56 3.92 4.72
C ILE A 188 -2.38 4.11 5.68
N ALA A 189 -2.63 4.49 6.94
CA ALA A 189 -1.57 4.66 7.93
C ALA A 189 -0.77 3.38 8.24
N GLY A 190 -1.38 2.20 8.12
CA GLY A 190 -0.71 0.91 8.32
C GLY A 190 0.06 0.40 7.09
N LEU A 191 -0.34 0.83 5.89
CA LEU A 191 0.32 0.48 4.63
C LEU A 191 1.51 1.40 4.33
N LEU A 192 1.47 2.64 4.77
CA LEU A 192 2.61 3.53 4.71
C LEU A 192 3.69 3.05 5.70
N PRO A 193 4.96 2.92 5.26
CA PRO A 193 6.04 2.53 6.16
C PRO A 193 6.14 3.61 7.25
N GLY A 194 5.93 3.22 8.51
CA GLY A 194 5.93 4.15 9.64
C GLY A 194 7.17 5.04 9.66
N PRO A 195 7.10 6.24 10.28
CA PRO A 195 8.17 7.22 10.23
C PRO A 195 9.47 6.54 10.61
N SER A 196 10.43 6.54 9.68
CA SER A 196 11.79 6.11 9.96
C SER A 196 12.25 6.93 11.15
N ARG A 197 12.34 6.29 12.32
CA ARG A 197 12.95 6.91 13.50
C ARG A 197 14.40 7.13 13.12
N ALA A 198 14.71 8.36 12.71
CA ALA A 198 16.07 8.88 12.70
C ALA A 198 16.61 8.91 14.13
#